data_AF-A0A7J4FUT8-F1
#
_entry.id   AF-A0A7J4FUT8-F1
#
_cell.length_a   1.000
_cell.length_b   1.000
_cell.length_c   1.000
_cell.angle_alpha   90.00
_cell.angle_beta   90.00
_cell.angle_gamma   90.00
#
_symmetry.space_group_name_H-M   'P 1'
#
loop_
_entity.id
_entity.type
_entity.pdbx_description
1 polymer ?
#
loop_
_entity_poly.entity_id
_entity_poly.type
_entity_poly.pdbx_seq_one_letter_code
_entity_poly.pdbx_strand_id
1 'polypeptide(L)'
;MTETIDELIAEHSRKGLEEIAAELGVDASDTAKYPNKTSVAEAIVEARENVLREAHEASQEIPEVEVQASVQSKLHIGEKGVFAKRAAMDERASTIQKGVSEMQKDISGMQKSIGAQKRVNEGAFANIGAGINELQSGIDRKAGEMQSGASEMQSGVVEMQNAILELEKGIMEFRDEFGNYEKDFYYGSSSEYPYLR
;
A
#
# COMPACT_ATOMS: atom_id res chain seq x y z
N MET A 1 1.60 -8.73 -22.30
CA MET A 1 0.21 -8.39 -22.66
C MET A 1 -0.01 -7.00 -22.15
N THR A 2 -0.29 -6.04 -23.03
CA THR A 2 -0.61 -4.66 -22.64
C THR A 2 -2.04 -4.65 -22.13
N GLU A 3 -2.24 -4.44 -20.83
CA GLU A 3 -3.57 -4.18 -20.27
C GLU A 3 -4.23 -3.04 -21.05
N THR A 4 -5.49 -3.24 -21.42
CA THR A 4 -6.27 -2.23 -22.13
C THR A 4 -6.78 -1.17 -21.16
N ILE A 5 -7.11 0.02 -21.68
CA ILE A 5 -7.69 1.11 -20.87
C ILE A 5 -8.96 0.64 -20.15
N ASP A 6 -9.79 -0.16 -20.83
CA ASP A 6 -11.04 -0.67 -20.27
C ASP A 6 -10.80 -1.66 -19.12
N GLU A 7 -9.76 -2.51 -19.20
CA GLU A 7 -9.36 -3.41 -18.11
C GLU A 7 -8.85 -2.63 -16.89
N LEU A 8 -8.01 -1.61 -17.10
CA LEU A 8 -7.51 -0.74 -16.03
C LEU A 8 -8.65 0.01 -15.31
N ILE A 9 -9.64 0.47 -16.08
CA ILE A 9 -10.81 1.14 -15.53
C ILE A 9 -11.73 0.13 -14.82
N ALA A 10 -11.81 -1.12 -15.26
CA ALA A 10 -12.64 -2.13 -14.61
C ALA A 10 -12.03 -2.61 -13.28
N GLU A 11 -10.72 -2.81 -13.22
CA GLU A 11 -10.06 -3.47 -12.08
C GLU A 11 -9.64 -2.50 -10.96
N HIS A 12 -9.25 -1.26 -11.29
CA HIS A 12 -8.68 -0.35 -10.31
C HIS A 12 -9.64 0.78 -9.92
N SER A 13 -9.58 1.26 -8.67
CA SER A 13 -10.24 2.51 -8.30
C SER A 13 -9.48 3.71 -8.88
N ARG A 14 -10.09 4.92 -8.90
CA ARG A 14 -9.38 6.13 -9.35
C ARG A 14 -8.07 6.35 -8.58
N LYS A 15 -8.11 6.18 -7.25
CA LYS A 15 -6.93 6.29 -6.38
C LYS A 15 -5.88 5.21 -6.70
N GLY A 16 -6.33 3.98 -7.01
CA GLY A 16 -5.43 2.91 -7.46
C GLY A 16 -4.73 3.24 -8.78
N LEU A 17 -5.42 3.89 -9.71
CA LEU A 17 -4.79 4.37 -10.95
C LEU A 17 -3.82 5.52 -10.68
N GLU A 18 -4.13 6.44 -9.78
CA GLU A 18 -3.20 7.52 -9.37
C GLU A 18 -1.91 6.95 -8.75
N GLU A 19 -2.00 5.87 -7.96
CA GLU A 19 -0.83 5.15 -7.42
C GLU A 19 0.00 4.49 -8.53
N ILE A 20 -0.63 3.79 -9.48
CA ILE A 20 0.04 3.19 -10.64
C ILE A 20 0.71 4.25 -11.52
N ALA A 21 0.05 5.39 -11.72
CA ALA A 21 0.61 6.52 -12.47
C ALA A 21 1.86 7.08 -11.77
N ALA A 22 1.83 7.20 -10.44
CA ALA A 22 2.97 7.68 -9.67
C ALA A 22 4.18 6.71 -9.74
N GLU A 23 3.95 5.40 -9.76
CA GLU A 23 5.01 4.40 -9.98
C GLU A 23 5.69 4.56 -11.34
N LEU A 24 4.95 5.03 -12.35
CA LEU A 24 5.45 5.32 -13.69
C LEU A 24 5.99 6.76 -13.84
N GLY A 25 6.08 7.52 -12.74
CA GLY A 25 6.57 8.90 -12.74
C GLY A 25 5.58 9.93 -13.29
N VAL A 26 4.31 9.57 -13.43
CA VAL A 26 3.23 10.48 -13.86
C VAL A 26 2.49 11.01 -12.64
N ASP A 27 2.56 12.32 -12.39
CA ASP A 27 1.72 12.97 -11.38
C ASP A 27 0.28 13.11 -11.89
N ALA A 28 -0.53 12.12 -11.56
CA ALA A 28 -1.96 12.07 -11.91
C ALA A 28 -2.87 12.73 -10.86
N SER A 29 -2.31 13.37 -9.82
CA SER A 29 -3.10 14.00 -8.76
C SER A 29 -3.74 15.34 -9.19
N ASP A 30 -3.26 15.93 -10.28
CA ASP A 30 -3.80 17.16 -10.84
C ASP A 30 -5.15 16.92 -11.53
N THR A 31 -6.23 17.19 -10.80
CA THR A 31 -7.62 17.09 -11.28
C THR A 31 -7.95 18.02 -12.45
N ALA A 32 -7.16 19.08 -12.70
CA ALA A 32 -7.35 19.95 -13.87
C ALA A 32 -6.82 19.29 -15.16
N LYS A 33 -5.73 18.51 -15.02
CA LYS A 33 -5.11 17.78 -16.12
C LYS A 33 -5.75 16.41 -16.36
N TYR A 34 -6.18 15.74 -15.29
CA TYR A 34 -6.82 14.42 -15.32
C TYR A 34 -8.19 14.45 -14.62
N PRO A 35 -9.23 14.98 -15.29
CA PRO A 35 -10.52 15.20 -14.66
C PRO A 35 -11.24 13.90 -14.30
N ASN A 36 -10.97 12.81 -15.02
CA ASN A 36 -11.70 11.55 -14.87
C ASN A 36 -10.78 10.32 -14.88
N LYS A 37 -11.36 9.19 -14.48
CA LYS A 37 -10.65 7.91 -14.37
C LYS A 37 -10.03 7.44 -15.69
N THR A 38 -10.70 7.73 -16.81
CA THR A 38 -10.23 7.41 -18.16
C THR A 38 -8.96 8.17 -18.51
N SER A 39 -8.90 9.47 -18.23
CA SER A 39 -7.71 10.29 -18.49
C SER A 39 -6.48 9.86 -17.68
N VAL A 40 -6.68 9.29 -16.48
CA VAL A 40 -5.58 8.70 -15.69
C VAL A 40 -5.12 7.38 -16.32
N ALA A 41 -6.05 6.52 -16.75
CA ALA A 41 -5.73 5.26 -17.41
C ALA A 41 -4.99 5.46 -18.75
N GLU A 42 -5.39 6.46 -19.53
CA GLU A 42 -4.70 6.85 -20.77
C GLU A 42 -3.25 7.27 -20.49
N ALA A 43 -3.02 8.11 -19.48
CA ALA A 43 -1.69 8.56 -19.09
C ALA A 43 -0.78 7.41 -18.62
N ILE A 44 -1.35 6.41 -17.94
CA ILE A 44 -0.63 5.18 -17.53
C ILE A 44 -0.20 4.37 -18.75
N VAL A 45 -1.10 4.16 -19.72
CA VAL A 45 -0.79 3.40 -20.93
C VAL A 45 0.30 4.11 -21.74
N GLU A 46 0.19 5.43 -21.93
CA GLU A 46 1.20 6.24 -22.62
C GLU A 46 2.57 6.19 -21.91
N ALA A 47 2.60 6.27 -20.58
CA ALA A 47 3.84 6.15 -19.81
C ALA A 47 4.48 4.77 -19.96
N ARG A 48 3.68 3.69 -19.95
CA ARG A 48 4.16 2.32 -20.17
C ARG A 48 4.74 2.13 -21.58
N GLU A 49 4.12 2.71 -22.60
CA GLU A 49 4.63 2.67 -23.97
C GLU A 49 5.97 3.42 -24.10
N ASN A 50 6.11 4.57 -23.45
CA ASN A 50 7.37 5.31 -23.45
C ASN A 50 8.50 4.54 -22.76
N VAL A 51 8.25 3.90 -21.62
CA VAL A 51 9.25 3.04 -20.95
C VAL A 51 9.69 1.87 -21.84
N LEU A 52 8.74 1.24 -22.56
CA LEU A 52 9.06 0.18 -23.50
C LEU A 52 9.90 0.68 -24.69
N ARG A 53 9.62 1.89 -25.18
CA ARG A 53 10.38 2.52 -26.26
C ARG A 53 11.81 2.86 -25.81
N GLU A 54 11.96 3.47 -24.63
CA GLU A 54 13.27 3.77 -24.04
C GLU A 54 14.10 2.49 -23.80
N ALA A 55 13.47 1.40 -23.35
CA ALA A 55 14.14 0.11 -23.19
C ALA A 55 14.60 -0.49 -24.54
N HIS A 56 13.85 -0.25 -25.62
CA HIS A 56 14.20 -0.72 -26.96
C HIS A 56 15.30 0.14 -27.61
N GLU A 57 15.30 1.44 -27.37
CA GLU A 57 16.36 2.37 -27.81
C GLU A 57 17.67 2.09 -27.03
N ALA A 58 17.59 1.86 -25.71
CA ALA A 58 18.75 1.49 -24.88
C ALA A 58 19.37 0.12 -25.24
N SER A 59 18.59 -0.82 -25.80
CA SER A 59 19.12 -2.09 -26.31
C SER A 59 19.81 -1.96 -27.68
N GLN A 60 19.52 -0.90 -28.45
CA GLN A 60 20.22 -0.60 -29.72
C GLN A 60 21.49 0.24 -29.51
N GLU A 61 21.63 0.89 -28.36
CA GLU A 61 22.83 1.67 -27.97
C GLU A 61 23.90 0.86 -27.23
N ILE A 62 23.80 -0.47 -27.15
CA ILE A 62 25.00 -1.27 -26.89
C ILE A 62 25.84 -1.11 -28.15
N PRO A 63 26.99 -0.38 -28.13
CA PRO A 63 27.88 -0.41 -29.27
C PRO A 63 28.17 -1.88 -29.50
N GLU A 64 27.91 -2.38 -30.72
CA GLU A 64 28.50 -3.63 -31.18
C GLU A 64 29.94 -3.57 -30.69
N VAL A 65 30.24 -4.38 -29.67
CA VAL A 65 31.63 -4.60 -29.27
C VAL A 65 32.16 -5.33 -30.48
N GLU A 66 32.65 -4.54 -31.43
CA GLU A 66 33.45 -4.94 -32.55
C GLU A 66 34.56 -5.73 -31.88
N VAL A 67 34.39 -7.06 -31.90
CA VAL A 67 35.39 -8.01 -31.45
C VAL A 67 36.56 -7.71 -32.35
N GLN A 68 37.46 -6.85 -31.87
CA GLN A 68 38.70 -6.55 -32.55
C GLN A 68 39.42 -7.88 -32.65
N ALA A 69 39.29 -8.49 -33.82
CA ALA A 69 40.15 -9.51 -34.34
C ALA A 69 41.53 -8.89 -34.56
N SER A 70 42.19 -8.50 -33.48
CA SER A 70 43.64 -8.45 -33.43
C SER A 70 44.05 -9.91 -33.19
N VAL A 71 44.89 -10.55 -33.99
CA VAL A 71 46.11 -10.05 -34.60
C VAL A 71 46.34 -10.85 -35.88
N GLN A 72 46.45 -10.17 -37.02
CA GLN A 72 47.15 -10.74 -38.17
C GLN A 72 48.60 -11.01 -37.76
N SER A 73 48.91 -12.29 -37.55
CA SER A 73 50.28 -12.75 -37.34
C SER A 73 51.11 -12.41 -38.58
N LYS A 74 52.04 -11.45 -38.43
CA LYS A 74 53.17 -11.32 -39.35
C LYS A 74 53.95 -12.64 -39.32
N LEU A 75 53.81 -13.42 -40.39
CA LEU A 75 54.60 -14.62 -40.64
C LEU A 75 56.08 -14.28 -40.51
N HIS A 76 56.70 -14.74 -39.43
CA HIS A 76 58.17 -14.77 -39.30
C HIS A 76 58.60 -16.21 -39.58
N ILE A 77 59.39 -16.35 -40.64
CA ILE A 77 59.93 -17.62 -41.11
C ILE A 77 60.88 -18.18 -40.02
N GLY A 78 60.29 -19.01 -39.18
CA GLY A 78 60.85 -19.86 -38.11
C GLY A 78 59.76 -20.75 -37.45
N GLU A 79 58.56 -20.76 -38.03
CA GLU A 79 57.23 -21.03 -37.41
C GLU A 79 56.79 -22.50 -37.33
N LYS A 80 57.62 -23.46 -37.77
CA LYS A 80 57.21 -24.88 -37.81
C LYS A 80 58.19 -25.74 -37.01
N GLY A 81 57.75 -26.14 -35.83
CA GLY A 81 58.49 -27.03 -34.93
C GLY A 81 57.83 -27.15 -33.56
N VAL A 82 58.24 -28.15 -32.78
CA VAL A 82 57.66 -28.44 -31.44
C VAL A 82 57.79 -27.24 -30.49
N PHE A 83 58.87 -26.45 -30.59
CA PHE A 83 59.09 -25.27 -29.74
C PHE A 83 58.13 -24.12 -30.02
N ALA A 84 57.82 -23.82 -31.29
CA ALA A 84 56.84 -22.79 -31.65
C ALA A 84 55.43 -23.17 -31.16
N LYS A 85 55.06 -24.45 -31.27
CA LYS A 85 53.79 -24.97 -30.74
C LYS A 85 53.71 -24.84 -29.22
N ARG A 86 54.82 -25.08 -28.51
CA ARG A 86 54.89 -24.90 -27.05
C ARG A 86 54.69 -23.44 -26.65
N ALA A 87 55.38 -22.50 -27.31
CA ALA A 87 55.23 -21.07 -27.05
C ALA A 87 53.77 -20.60 -27.23
N ALA A 88 53.10 -21.04 -28.31
CA ALA A 88 51.69 -20.72 -28.54
C ALA A 88 50.76 -21.34 -27.48
N MET A 89 51.07 -22.54 -26.96
CA MET A 89 50.31 -23.14 -25.87
C MET A 89 50.54 -22.40 -24.55
N ASP A 90 51.76 -21.96 -24.26
CA ASP A 90 52.08 -21.18 -23.06
C ASP A 90 51.38 -19.81 -23.09
N GLU A 91 51.33 -19.15 -24.25
CA GLU A 91 50.57 -17.90 -24.44
C GLU A 91 49.07 -18.11 -24.21
N ARG A 92 48.49 -19.17 -24.80
CA ARG A 92 47.08 -19.53 -24.56
C ARG A 92 46.81 -19.85 -23.10
N ALA A 93 47.70 -20.58 -22.43
CA ALA A 93 47.58 -20.89 -21.00
C ALA A 93 47.60 -19.61 -20.16
N SER A 94 48.48 -18.66 -20.48
CA SER A 94 48.54 -17.34 -19.83
C SER A 94 47.24 -16.55 -20.01
N THR A 95 46.70 -16.52 -21.23
CA THR A 95 45.41 -15.85 -21.51
C THR A 95 44.25 -16.50 -20.74
N ILE A 96 44.21 -17.84 -20.69
CA ILE A 96 43.21 -18.57 -19.89
C ILE A 96 43.36 -18.24 -18.39
N GLN A 97 44.58 -18.20 -17.86
CA GLN A 97 44.82 -17.86 -16.46
C GLN A 97 44.36 -16.43 -16.12
N LYS A 98 44.59 -15.46 -17.03
CA LYS A 98 44.07 -14.10 -16.87
C LYS A 98 42.54 -14.08 -16.85
N GLY A 99 41.90 -14.75 -17.81
CA GLY A 99 40.44 -14.86 -17.85
C GLY A 99 39.85 -15.52 -16.60
N VAL A 100 40.50 -16.58 -16.07
CA VAL A 100 40.10 -17.20 -14.80
C VAL A 100 40.23 -16.23 -13.62
N SER A 101 41.31 -15.45 -13.57
CA SER A 101 41.53 -14.47 -12.50
C SER A 101 40.50 -13.34 -12.53
N GLU A 102 40.14 -12.87 -13.73
CA GLU A 102 39.08 -11.87 -13.94
C GLU A 102 37.71 -12.43 -13.52
N MET A 103 37.35 -13.63 -13.96
CA MET A 103 36.11 -14.29 -13.53
C MET A 103 36.04 -14.48 -12.01
N GLN A 104 37.16 -14.83 -11.36
CA GLN A 104 37.21 -14.94 -9.90
C GLN A 104 36.96 -13.59 -9.20
N LYS A 105 37.48 -12.50 -9.76
CA LYS A 105 37.22 -11.15 -9.26
C LYS A 105 35.75 -10.78 -9.42
N ASP A 106 35.15 -11.10 -10.55
CA ASP A 106 33.73 -10.84 -10.81
C ASP A 106 32.81 -11.65 -9.88
N ILE A 107 33.12 -12.93 -9.68
CA ILE A 107 32.41 -13.78 -8.70
C ILE A 107 32.52 -13.20 -7.29
N SER A 108 33.71 -12.74 -6.89
CA SER A 108 33.92 -12.10 -5.59
C SER A 108 33.12 -10.79 -5.47
N GLY A 109 33.00 -10.04 -6.56
CA GLY A 109 32.17 -8.84 -6.65
C GLY A 109 30.69 -9.18 -6.47
N MET A 110 30.17 -10.14 -7.23
CA MET A 110 28.78 -10.60 -7.15
C MET A 110 28.43 -11.10 -5.76
N GLN A 111 29.31 -11.88 -5.11
CA GLN A 111 29.10 -12.36 -3.75
C GLN A 111 28.94 -11.21 -2.74
N LYS A 112 29.73 -10.14 -2.86
CA LYS A 112 29.59 -8.93 -2.03
C LYS A 112 28.26 -8.23 -2.28
N SER A 113 27.87 -8.07 -3.54
CA SER A 113 26.60 -7.44 -3.92
C SER A 113 25.39 -8.23 -3.41
N ILE A 114 25.39 -9.56 -3.55
CA ILE A 114 24.37 -10.46 -2.99
C ILE A 114 24.30 -10.32 -1.47
N GLY A 115 25.46 -10.29 -0.79
CA GLY A 115 25.52 -10.09 0.65
C GLY A 115 24.97 -8.74 1.10
N ALA A 116 25.23 -7.66 0.35
CA ALA A 116 24.68 -6.35 0.62
C ALA A 116 23.15 -6.32 0.41
N GLN A 117 22.66 -6.87 -0.70
CA GLN A 117 21.24 -6.96 -1.00
C GLN A 117 20.48 -7.78 0.04
N LYS A 118 21.08 -8.89 0.52
CA LYS A 118 20.49 -9.69 1.60
C LYS A 118 20.25 -8.84 2.86
N ARG A 119 21.22 -8.01 3.26
CA ARG A 119 21.07 -7.14 4.44
C ARG A 119 20.01 -6.07 4.23
N VAL A 120 19.92 -5.49 3.02
CA VAL A 120 18.87 -4.54 2.66
C VAL A 120 17.49 -5.20 2.78
N ASN A 121 17.34 -6.41 2.25
CA ASN A 121 16.09 -7.16 2.34
C ASN A 121 15.73 -7.50 3.79
N GLU A 122 16.70 -7.97 4.60
CA GLU A 122 16.49 -8.24 6.03
C GLU A 122 16.01 -6.98 6.78
N GLY A 123 16.61 -5.82 6.51
CA GLY A 123 16.18 -4.54 7.07
C GLY A 123 14.78 -4.12 6.61
N ALA A 124 14.47 -4.30 5.33
CA ALA A 124 13.15 -4.01 4.78
C ALA A 124 12.07 -4.89 5.42
N PHE A 125 12.32 -6.20 5.57
CA PHE A 125 11.39 -7.11 6.26
C PHE A 125 11.19 -6.73 7.72
N ALA A 126 12.26 -6.35 8.43
CA ALA A 126 12.15 -5.89 9.82
C ALA A 126 11.27 -4.63 9.93
N ASN A 127 11.47 -3.66 9.04
CA ASN A 127 10.68 -2.42 9.02
C ASN A 127 9.21 -2.67 8.67
N ILE A 128 8.94 -3.53 7.67
CA ILE A 128 7.58 -3.94 7.31
C ILE A 128 6.91 -4.63 8.51
N GLY A 129 7.62 -5.55 9.17
CA GLY A 129 7.11 -6.23 10.36
C GLY A 129 6.79 -5.25 11.50
N ALA A 130 7.65 -4.26 11.74
CA ALA A 130 7.40 -3.21 12.73
C ALA A 130 6.16 -2.38 12.36
N GLY A 131 6.02 -1.97 11.10
CA GLY A 131 4.86 -1.21 10.62
C GLY A 131 3.55 -2.00 10.73
N ILE A 132 3.56 -3.30 10.44
CA ILE A 132 2.38 -4.17 10.63
C ILE A 132 1.97 -4.22 12.11
N ASN A 133 2.94 -4.37 13.03
CA ASN A 133 2.65 -4.42 14.46
C ASN A 133 2.09 -3.09 15.00
N GLU A 134 2.60 -1.96 14.49
CA GLU A 134 2.08 -0.64 14.83
C GLU A 134 0.65 -0.45 14.33
N LEU A 135 0.37 -0.84 13.09
CA LEU A 135 -0.99 -0.81 12.52
C LEU A 135 -1.95 -1.69 13.32
N GLN A 136 -1.55 -2.91 13.67
CA GLN A 136 -2.36 -3.82 14.47
C GLN A 136 -2.70 -3.21 15.84
N SER A 137 -1.68 -2.66 16.52
CA SER A 137 -1.87 -1.99 17.82
C SER A 137 -2.80 -0.77 17.70
N GLY A 138 -2.69 -0.02 16.60
CA GLY A 138 -3.57 1.11 16.30
C GLY A 138 -5.03 0.68 16.08
N ILE A 139 -5.25 -0.42 15.36
CA ILE A 139 -6.58 -1.00 15.14
C ILE A 139 -7.18 -1.47 16.46
N ASP A 140 -6.42 -2.22 17.28
CA ASP A 140 -6.90 -2.75 18.55
C ASP A 140 -7.29 -1.64 19.53
N ARG A 141 -6.47 -0.58 19.61
CA ARG A 141 -6.81 0.61 20.41
C ARG A 141 -8.10 1.26 19.92
N LYS A 142 -8.25 1.42 18.59
CA LYS A 142 -9.43 2.10 18.04
C LYS A 142 -10.70 1.27 18.23
N ALA A 143 -10.61 -0.05 18.10
CA ALA A 143 -11.71 -0.96 18.40
C ALA A 143 -12.13 -0.84 19.88
N GLY A 144 -11.16 -0.80 20.80
CA GLY A 144 -11.42 -0.58 22.22
C GLY A 144 -12.12 0.75 22.52
N GLU A 145 -11.64 1.85 21.92
CA GLU A 145 -12.29 3.18 22.05
C GLU A 145 -13.74 3.16 21.56
N MET A 146 -13.99 2.53 20.41
CA MET A 146 -15.34 2.42 19.84
C MET A 146 -16.27 1.58 20.73
N GLN A 147 -15.76 0.48 21.29
CA GLN A 147 -16.53 -0.36 22.20
C GLN A 147 -16.90 0.39 23.49
N SER A 148 -15.96 1.14 24.07
CA SER A 148 -16.21 1.98 25.24
C SER A 148 -17.25 3.06 24.93
N GLY A 149 -17.10 3.77 23.82
CA GLY A 149 -18.06 4.80 23.40
C GLY A 149 -19.47 4.23 23.17
N ALA A 150 -19.58 3.06 22.54
CA ALA A 150 -20.87 2.39 22.37
C ALA A 150 -21.50 2.00 23.71
N SER A 151 -20.70 1.56 24.69
CA SER A 151 -21.17 1.20 26.03
C SER A 151 -21.66 2.44 26.80
N GLU A 152 -20.94 3.56 26.71
CA GLU A 152 -21.34 4.84 27.30
C GLU A 152 -22.66 5.34 26.70
N MET A 153 -22.80 5.27 25.37
CA MET A 153 -24.06 5.62 24.69
C MET A 153 -25.21 4.73 25.16
N GLN A 154 -24.99 3.43 25.30
CA GLN A 154 -26.01 2.50 25.80
C GLN A 154 -26.42 2.86 27.23
N SER A 155 -25.45 3.18 28.11
CA SER A 155 -25.74 3.65 29.47
C SER A 155 -26.59 4.91 29.45
N GLY A 156 -26.23 5.90 28.64
CA GLY A 156 -27.00 7.14 28.49
C GLY A 156 -28.42 6.91 27.99
N VAL A 157 -28.64 5.94 27.08
CA VAL A 157 -29.99 5.55 26.65
C VAL A 157 -30.81 4.97 27.79
N VAL A 158 -30.23 4.12 28.63
CA VAL A 158 -30.91 3.56 29.81
C VAL A 158 -31.27 4.67 30.81
N GLU A 159 -30.36 5.61 31.06
CA GLU A 159 -30.64 6.76 31.92
C GLU A 159 -31.78 7.62 31.39
N MET A 160 -31.80 7.92 30.08
CA MET A 160 -32.91 8.65 29.46
C MET A 160 -34.24 7.89 29.57
N GLN A 161 -34.23 6.57 29.38
CA GLN A 161 -35.44 5.75 29.55
C GLN A 161 -35.99 5.83 30.97
N ASN A 162 -35.12 5.75 31.98
CA ASN A 162 -35.52 5.90 33.38
C ASN A 162 -36.10 7.29 33.66
N ALA A 163 -35.48 8.36 33.15
CA ALA A 163 -35.99 9.72 33.30
C ALA A 163 -37.36 9.91 32.65
N ILE A 164 -37.61 9.28 31.49
CA ILE A 164 -38.92 9.29 30.83
C ILE A 164 -39.97 8.60 31.72
N LEU A 165 -39.66 7.44 32.29
CA LEU A 165 -40.58 6.73 33.19
C LEU A 165 -40.91 7.55 34.44
N GLU A 166 -39.93 8.25 35.01
CA GLU A 166 -40.16 9.16 36.13
C GLU A 166 -41.06 10.33 35.76
N LEU A 167 -40.86 10.93 34.58
CA LEU A 167 -41.71 11.99 34.05
C LEU A 167 -43.15 11.50 33.84
N GLU A 168 -43.32 10.33 33.22
CA GLU A 168 -44.64 9.71 33.01
C GLU A 168 -45.37 9.48 34.34
N LYS A 169 -44.65 8.99 35.35
CA LYS A 169 -45.18 8.83 36.70
C LYS A 169 -45.63 10.16 37.30
N GLY A 170 -44.81 11.20 37.21
CA GLY A 170 -45.18 12.55 37.69
C GLY A 170 -46.40 13.12 36.98
N ILE A 171 -46.55 12.88 35.67
CA ILE A 171 -47.74 13.29 34.91
C ILE A 171 -48.99 12.55 35.40
N MET A 172 -48.90 11.25 35.70
CA MET A 172 -50.02 10.48 36.25
C MET A 172 -50.42 10.98 37.63
N GLU A 173 -49.47 11.21 38.52
CA GLU A 173 -49.71 11.76 39.86
C GLU A 173 -50.38 13.13 39.78
N PHE A 174 -49.86 14.04 38.94
CA PHE A 174 -50.46 15.35 38.72
C PHE A 174 -51.90 15.26 38.18
N ARG A 175 -52.16 14.33 37.24
CA ARG A 175 -53.49 14.11 36.69
C ARG A 175 -54.47 13.63 37.76
N ASP A 176 -54.04 12.72 38.62
CA ASP A 176 -54.87 12.19 39.71
C ASP A 176 -55.16 13.28 40.75
N GLU A 177 -54.16 14.07 41.14
CA GLU A 177 -54.33 15.23 42.03
C GLU A 177 -55.29 16.26 41.44
N PHE A 178 -55.13 16.60 40.16
CA PHE A 178 -56.02 17.54 39.47
C PHE A 178 -57.45 17.01 39.42
N GLY A 179 -57.65 15.72 39.11
CA GLY A 179 -58.97 15.10 39.11
C GLY A 179 -59.64 15.10 40.49
N ASN A 180 -58.85 14.88 41.56
CA ASN A 180 -59.35 14.99 42.93
C ASN A 180 -59.73 16.43 43.28
N TYR A 181 -58.88 17.41 42.93
CA TYR A 181 -59.16 18.83 43.13
C TYR A 181 -60.44 19.26 42.41
N GLU A 182 -60.62 18.89 41.14
CA GLU A 182 -61.83 19.20 40.37
C GLU A 182 -63.08 18.62 41.06
N LYS A 183 -63.00 17.38 41.52
CA LYS A 183 -64.09 16.72 42.24
C LYS A 183 -64.46 17.46 43.53
N ASP A 184 -63.46 17.84 44.33
CA ASP A 184 -63.65 18.58 45.58
C ASP A 184 -64.25 19.97 45.32
N PHE A 185 -63.83 20.64 44.24
CA PHE A 185 -64.34 21.94 43.85
C PHE A 185 -65.84 21.90 43.46
N TYR A 186 -66.26 20.92 42.65
CA TYR A 186 -67.63 20.86 42.15
C TYR A 186 -68.63 20.19 43.10
N TYR A 187 -68.22 19.17 43.84
CA TYR A 187 -69.14 18.39 44.69
C TYR A 187 -69.07 18.76 46.17
N GLY A 188 -68.12 19.62 46.57
CA GLY A 188 -67.80 19.88 47.96
C GLY A 188 -67.30 18.62 48.67
N SER A 189 -66.54 18.77 49.75
CA SER A 189 -66.29 17.66 50.67
C SER A 189 -67.63 17.20 51.26
N SER A 190 -68.26 16.21 50.62
CA SER A 190 -69.59 15.66 50.97
C SER A 190 -69.69 15.08 52.40
N SER A 191 -68.69 15.29 53.25
CA SER A 191 -68.69 14.91 54.65
C SER A 191 -69.42 15.89 55.59
N GLU A 192 -69.95 17.03 55.11
CA GLU A 192 -70.45 18.11 56.01
C GLU A 192 -71.97 18.40 55.99
N TYR A 193 -72.83 17.47 55.53
CA TYR A 193 -74.29 17.60 55.76
C TYR A 193 -74.89 16.45 56.59
N PRO A 194 -74.67 16.40 57.92
CA PRO A 194 -75.33 15.43 58.80
C PRO A 194 -76.79 15.78 59.16
N TYR A 195 -77.44 16.77 58.55
CA TYR A 195 -78.74 17.29 59.01
C TYR A 195 -79.86 17.16 57.97
N LEU A 196 -80.23 15.94 57.60
CA LEU A 196 -81.58 15.63 57.11
C LEU A 196 -81.98 14.22 57.55
N ARG A 197 -82.37 14.09 58.83
CA ARG A 197 -83.15 12.97 59.38
C ARG A 197 -84.28 13.54 60.22
#